data_AF-A0BVR1-F1
#
_entry.id   AF-A0BVR1-F1
#
_cell.length_a   1.000
_cell.length_b   1.000
_cell.length_c   1.000
_cell.angle_alpha   90.00
_cell.angle_beta   90.00
_cell.angle_gamma   90.00
#
_symmetry.space_group_name_H-M   'P 1'
#
loop_
_entity.id
_entity.type
_entity.pdbx_description
1 polymer ?
#
loop_
_entity_poly.entity_id
_entity_poly.type
_entity_poly.pdbx_seq_one_letter_code
_entity_poly.pdbx_strand_id
1 'polypeptide(L)'
;MNKYTLKFRDKKIEEQFQQIHQIPTRQKHIKLISVFFLALQIFKLIASILQHQKEQMYILIFLIATTLVLCFAKITSSFSSNMALCFINLSFTFYTVYYDPKDEITNSYYRGANQMVFNIINILLTDFLESALITMTIFATRSIHVMLYGDKPDISYFVLGFIINLSFLYIIYTYRSAMRSQYILSRTDKQWENILKQIIHDEQYLLINFDVEKLKFSKILSNFFKDEQRNDQIGDFLRNSYINQETLENYLFNQIKLFQTNYHDVFNKIISLKYEKFHLSVSYSIFQGSRPTILIQLVKHQYNKEIQSLIIKTLINLKLLTNLIRIINGNQDYSKDKFQKIATILIYQYFQAKLHSKRFSFKICNLKNIILDLKYYFYPNSMVRLLENNVHLKTIPCILKLLLLIVVESSISRVLFIKTLNKTGQQNQLKIHSTFNVQSFKVRYLQFEYFLQAIVKSISNDEKTIEFELHQESFLPYCKPMSIKGCYYDSKRNRFD
;
A
#
# COMPACT_ATOMS: atom_id res chain seq x y z
N MET A 1 16.59 -26.42 6.23
CA MET A 1 16.15 -26.95 7.54
C MET A 1 16.94 -28.24 7.83
N ASN A 2 17.21 -28.58 9.09
CA ASN A 2 17.69 -29.92 9.46
C ASN A 2 16.50 -30.88 9.49
N LYS A 3 16.60 -32.04 8.83
CA LYS A 3 15.49 -32.98 8.65
C LYS A 3 15.02 -33.58 9.98
N TYR A 4 15.94 -33.81 10.92
CA TYR A 4 15.65 -34.55 12.16
C TYR A 4 15.22 -33.66 13.32
N THR A 5 15.87 -32.50 13.48
CA THR A 5 15.55 -31.56 14.56
C THR A 5 14.50 -30.53 14.15
N LEU A 6 14.19 -30.45 12.85
CA LEU A 6 13.42 -29.38 12.21
C LEU A 6 14.00 -27.97 12.40
N LYS A 7 15.16 -27.80 13.05
CA LYS A 7 15.79 -26.47 13.24
C LYS A 7 16.24 -25.86 11.90
N PHE A 8 16.15 -24.54 11.76
CA PHE A 8 16.76 -23.85 10.62
C PHE A 8 18.28 -24.05 10.65
N ARG A 9 18.90 -24.15 9.46
CA ARG A 9 20.36 -24.33 9.36
C ARG A 9 21.10 -23.05 9.78
N ASP A 10 20.50 -21.90 9.48
CA ASP A 10 21.00 -20.60 9.92
C ASP A 10 20.46 -20.28 11.33
N LYS A 11 21.39 -20.09 12.28
CA LYS A 11 21.08 -19.80 13.68
C LYS A 11 20.35 -18.48 13.86
N LYS A 12 20.64 -17.46 13.05
CA LYS A 12 19.98 -16.14 13.17
C LYS A 12 18.50 -16.23 12.81
N ILE A 13 18.18 -17.02 11.80
CA ILE A 13 16.79 -17.27 11.37
C ILE A 13 16.03 -18.04 12.45
N GLU A 14 16.69 -19.03 13.06
CA GLU A 14 16.12 -19.79 14.19
C GLU A 14 15.85 -18.90 15.40
N GLU A 15 16.78 -18.05 15.80
CA GLU A 15 16.60 -17.12 16.92
C GLU A 15 15.44 -16.16 16.67
N GLN A 16 15.34 -15.60 15.46
CA GLN A 16 14.24 -14.71 15.06
C GLN A 16 12.89 -15.43 15.08
N PHE A 17 12.83 -16.66 14.57
CA PHE A 17 11.61 -17.47 14.59
C PHE A 17 11.16 -17.74 16.04
N GLN A 18 12.09 -18.13 16.92
CA GLN A 18 11.79 -18.43 18.32
C GLN A 18 11.32 -17.18 19.09
N GLN A 19 11.96 -16.03 18.88
CA GLN A 19 11.60 -14.77 19.53
C GLN A 19 10.20 -14.27 19.12
N ILE A 20 9.84 -14.40 17.84
CA ILE A 20 8.57 -13.87 17.32
C ILE A 20 7.40 -14.81 17.64
N HIS A 21 7.56 -16.12 17.41
CA HIS A 21 6.43 -17.06 17.42
C HIS A 21 6.32 -17.90 18.70
N GLN A 22 7.43 -18.17 19.38
CA GLN A 22 7.45 -19.18 20.45
C GLN A 22 7.56 -18.58 21.84
N ILE A 23 8.59 -17.77 22.10
CA ILE A 23 8.89 -17.23 23.44
C ILE A 23 7.70 -16.47 24.07
N PRO A 24 7.07 -15.46 23.42
CA PRO A 24 6.00 -14.69 24.04
C PRO A 24 4.77 -15.55 24.35
N THR A 25 4.43 -16.48 23.46
CA THR A 25 3.30 -17.40 23.59
C THR A 25 3.55 -18.39 24.73
N ARG A 26 4.74 -19.00 24.77
CA ARG A 26 5.18 -19.93 25.82
C ARG A 26 5.23 -19.27 27.19
N GLN A 27 5.79 -18.07 27.31
CA GLN A 27 5.88 -17.36 28.60
C GLN A 27 4.50 -17.09 29.20
N LYS A 28 3.55 -16.62 28.39
CA LYS A 28 2.17 -16.39 28.84
C LYS A 28 1.53 -17.69 29.30
N HIS A 29 1.70 -18.76 28.52
CA HIS A 29 1.16 -20.08 28.81
C HIS A 29 1.74 -20.70 30.09
N ILE A 30 3.06 -20.67 30.25
CA ILE A 30 3.75 -21.18 31.45
C ILE A 30 3.22 -20.49 32.71
N LYS A 31 3.09 -19.15 32.69
CA LYS A 31 2.55 -18.40 33.83
C LYS A 31 1.10 -18.78 34.12
N LEU A 32 0.26 -18.82 33.08
CA LEU A 32 -1.15 -19.17 33.21
C LEU A 32 -1.33 -20.58 33.81
N ILE A 33 -0.66 -21.58 33.26
CA ILE A 33 -0.73 -22.95 33.75
C ILE A 33 -0.19 -23.06 35.17
N SER A 34 0.94 -22.42 35.47
CA SER A 34 1.53 -22.50 36.81
C SER A 34 0.59 -21.92 37.86
N VAL A 35 -0.11 -20.83 37.56
CA VAL A 35 -1.14 -20.24 38.44
C VAL A 35 -2.31 -21.20 38.64
N PHE A 36 -2.86 -21.79 37.57
CA PHE A 36 -3.96 -22.75 37.69
C PHE A 36 -3.55 -24.02 38.44
N PHE A 37 -2.36 -24.54 38.17
CA PHE A 37 -1.85 -25.72 38.83
C PHE A 37 -1.61 -25.47 40.33
N LEU A 38 -1.10 -24.28 40.69
CA LEU A 38 -0.94 -23.85 42.06
C LEU A 38 -2.30 -23.74 42.78
N ALA A 39 -3.32 -23.15 42.14
CA ALA A 39 -4.67 -23.08 42.72
C ALA A 39 -5.25 -24.47 42.99
N LEU A 40 -5.06 -25.41 42.06
CA LEU A 40 -5.50 -26.80 42.22
C LEU A 40 -4.77 -27.51 43.36
N GLN A 41 -3.45 -27.33 43.49
CA GLN A 41 -2.67 -27.91 44.58
C GLN A 41 -3.07 -27.35 45.95
N ILE A 42 -3.34 -26.04 46.05
CA ILE A 42 -3.83 -25.42 47.29
C ILE A 42 -5.20 -25.98 47.68
N PHE A 43 -6.12 -26.08 46.72
CA PHE A 43 -7.43 -26.68 46.97
C PHE A 43 -7.29 -28.13 47.48
N LYS A 44 -6.42 -28.92 46.86
CA LYS A 44 -6.17 -30.30 47.29
C LYS A 44 -5.50 -30.37 48.67
N LEU A 45 -4.60 -29.44 48.98
CA LEU A 45 -3.96 -29.36 50.30
C LEU A 45 -4.99 -29.10 51.39
N ILE A 46 -5.91 -28.16 51.16
CA ILE A 46 -7.03 -27.88 52.08
C ILE A 46 -7.87 -29.15 52.27
N ALA A 47 -8.23 -29.83 51.18
CA ALA A 47 -8.99 -31.08 51.25
C ALA A 47 -8.24 -32.19 52.03
N SER A 48 -6.94 -32.36 51.81
CA SER A 48 -6.12 -33.35 52.54
C SER A 48 -5.98 -33.00 54.03
N ILE A 49 -5.94 -31.71 54.39
CA ILE A 49 -5.97 -31.23 55.78
C ILE A 49 -7.28 -31.66 56.46
N LEU A 50 -8.41 -31.42 55.80
CA LEU A 50 -9.73 -31.82 56.30
C LEU A 50 -9.87 -33.35 56.44
N GLN A 51 -9.20 -34.11 55.58
CA GLN A 51 -9.22 -35.60 55.59
C GLN A 51 -8.12 -36.23 56.46
N HIS A 52 -7.29 -35.44 57.15
CA HIS A 52 -6.18 -35.88 58.00
C HIS A 52 -5.13 -36.79 57.33
N GLN A 53 -4.93 -36.66 56.01
CA GLN A 53 -3.99 -37.49 55.24
C GLN A 53 -2.57 -36.89 55.24
N LYS A 54 -1.79 -37.12 56.30
CA LYS A 54 -0.47 -36.49 56.54
C LYS A 54 0.56 -36.72 55.41
N GLU A 55 0.64 -37.93 54.86
CA GLU A 55 1.60 -38.25 53.79
C GLU A 55 1.36 -37.43 52.52
N GLN A 56 0.09 -37.21 52.18
CA GLN A 56 -0.28 -36.42 51.00
C GLN A 56 0.04 -34.93 51.18
N MET A 57 0.01 -34.42 52.42
CA MET A 57 0.32 -33.02 52.70
C MET A 57 1.78 -32.69 52.37
N TYR A 58 2.73 -33.54 52.76
CA TYR A 58 4.16 -33.28 52.49
C TYR A 58 4.46 -33.20 50.99
N ILE A 59 3.84 -34.08 50.20
CA ILE A 59 3.99 -34.10 48.74
C ILE A 59 3.37 -32.86 48.10
N LEU A 60 2.18 -32.44 48.56
CA LEU A 60 1.54 -31.22 48.07
C LEU A 60 2.34 -29.97 48.41
N ILE A 61 2.92 -29.88 49.61
CA ILE A 61 3.78 -28.76 50.02
C ILE A 61 5.01 -28.68 49.10
N PHE A 62 5.64 -29.82 48.81
CA PHE A 62 6.77 -29.86 47.87
C PHE A 62 6.37 -29.44 46.44
N LEU A 63 5.23 -29.91 45.94
CA LEU A 63 4.71 -29.51 44.62
C LEU A 63 4.33 -28.02 44.56
N ILE A 64 3.80 -27.46 45.64
CA ILE A 64 3.50 -26.02 45.73
C ILE A 64 4.79 -25.21 45.72
N ALA A 65 5.80 -25.61 46.49
CA ALA A 65 7.10 -24.93 46.51
C ALA A 65 7.75 -24.91 45.12
N THR A 66 7.73 -26.04 44.40
CA THR A 66 8.28 -26.12 43.04
C THR A 66 7.46 -25.32 42.02
N THR A 67 6.13 -25.29 42.14
CA THR A 67 5.26 -24.52 41.25
C THR A 67 5.39 -23.00 41.49
N LEU A 68 5.59 -22.57 42.74
CA LEU A 68 5.87 -21.18 43.10
C LEU A 68 7.14 -20.66 42.42
N VAL A 69 8.21 -21.47 42.40
CA VAL A 69 9.45 -21.12 41.69
C VAL A 69 9.18 -20.82 40.22
N LEU A 70 8.33 -21.60 39.55
CA LEU A 70 7.97 -21.39 38.14
C LEU A 70 7.11 -20.15 37.91
N CYS A 71 6.21 -19.81 38.86
CA CYS A 71 5.41 -18.58 38.79
C CYS A 71 6.28 -17.32 38.83
N PHE A 72 7.35 -17.33 39.65
CA PHE A 72 8.23 -16.17 39.84
C PHE A 72 9.49 -16.17 38.96
N ALA A 73 9.81 -17.29 38.29
CA ALA A 73 10.98 -17.37 37.41
C ALA A 73 10.88 -16.41 36.22
N LYS A 74 11.95 -15.63 35.99
CA LYS A 74 12.11 -14.84 34.77
C LYS A 74 12.64 -15.72 33.64
N ILE A 75 11.72 -16.22 32.81
CA ILE A 75 12.04 -17.07 31.65
C ILE A 75 12.36 -16.17 30.46
N THR A 76 13.64 -15.92 30.18
CA THR A 76 14.09 -15.03 29.10
C THR A 76 14.60 -15.77 27.87
N SER A 77 14.99 -17.04 28.00
CA SER A 77 15.59 -17.82 26.92
C SER A 77 14.67 -18.91 26.40
N SER A 78 14.81 -19.25 25.13
CA SER A 78 14.06 -20.35 24.49
C SER A 78 14.30 -21.68 25.21
N PHE A 79 15.55 -21.97 25.56
CA PHE A 79 15.93 -23.18 26.30
C PHE A 79 15.26 -23.25 27.68
N SER A 80 15.27 -22.16 28.45
CA SER A 80 14.61 -22.16 29.78
C SER A 80 13.09 -22.31 29.67
N SER A 81 12.47 -21.74 28.62
CA SER A 81 11.04 -21.94 28.37
C SER A 81 10.68 -23.40 28.05
N ASN A 82 11.52 -24.08 27.26
CA ASN A 82 11.32 -25.49 26.92
C ASN A 82 11.48 -26.38 28.16
N MET A 83 12.52 -26.14 28.97
CA MET A 83 12.73 -26.89 30.20
C MET A 83 11.61 -26.67 31.22
N ALA A 84 11.10 -25.45 31.35
CA ALA A 84 9.96 -25.17 32.22
C ALA A 84 8.70 -25.93 31.77
N LEU A 85 8.39 -25.97 30.47
CA LEU A 85 7.27 -26.74 29.93
C LEU A 85 7.44 -28.24 30.15
N CYS A 86 8.63 -28.79 29.89
CA CYS A 86 8.93 -30.19 30.17
C CYS A 86 8.71 -30.51 31.66
N PHE A 87 9.23 -29.67 32.54
CA PHE A 87 9.10 -29.85 33.99
C PHE A 87 7.64 -29.78 34.45
N ILE A 88 6.86 -28.81 33.97
CA ILE A 88 5.42 -28.71 34.28
C ILE A 88 4.69 -29.98 33.84
N ASN A 89 4.98 -30.48 32.64
CA ASN A 89 4.30 -31.64 32.10
C ASN A 89 4.63 -32.93 32.88
N LEU A 90 5.89 -33.08 33.30
CA LEU A 90 6.31 -34.19 34.16
C LEU A 90 5.72 -34.08 35.56
N SER A 91 5.76 -32.89 36.18
CA SER A 91 5.16 -32.66 37.51
C SER A 91 3.66 -32.92 37.52
N PHE A 92 2.94 -32.51 36.47
CA PHE A 92 1.52 -32.82 36.32
C PHE A 92 1.28 -34.32 36.10
N THR A 93 2.17 -34.99 35.36
CA THR A 93 2.10 -36.44 35.15
C THR A 93 2.35 -37.21 36.45
N PHE A 94 3.34 -36.83 37.24
CA PHE A 94 3.57 -37.42 38.55
C PHE A 94 2.40 -37.16 39.51
N TYR A 95 1.87 -35.94 39.54
CA TYR A 95 0.67 -35.62 40.31
C TYR A 95 -0.51 -36.50 39.91
N THR A 96 -0.71 -36.72 38.60
CA THR A 96 -1.83 -37.53 38.10
C THR A 96 -1.71 -39.01 38.39
N VAL A 97 -0.49 -39.55 38.33
CA VAL A 97 -0.20 -40.94 38.64
C VAL A 97 -0.24 -41.21 40.15
N TYR A 98 0.32 -40.33 40.98
CA TYR A 98 0.42 -40.56 42.43
C TYR A 98 -0.95 -40.62 43.13
N TYR A 99 -1.86 -39.75 42.73
CA TYR A 99 -3.20 -39.69 43.35
C TYR A 99 -4.24 -40.54 42.60
N ASP A 100 -3.84 -41.47 41.71
CA ASP A 100 -4.78 -42.26 40.92
C ASP A 100 -5.60 -43.15 41.88
N PRO A 101 -6.93 -42.98 41.98
CA PRO A 101 -7.74 -43.78 42.89
C PRO A 101 -7.73 -45.23 42.41
N LYS A 102 -7.25 -46.14 43.25
CA LYS A 102 -7.13 -47.56 42.92
C LYS A 102 -8.50 -48.24 42.73
N ASP A 103 -9.54 -47.70 43.36
CA ASP A 103 -10.83 -48.41 43.51
C ASP A 103 -11.96 -47.87 42.61
N GLU A 104 -11.77 -46.72 41.94
CA GLU A 104 -12.82 -46.08 41.12
C GLU A 104 -12.40 -45.88 39.66
N ILE A 105 -12.72 -46.89 38.84
CA ILE A 105 -12.40 -46.96 37.41
C ILE A 105 -12.86 -45.70 36.64
N THR A 106 -14.07 -45.21 36.91
CA THR A 106 -14.66 -44.03 36.23
C THR A 106 -13.87 -42.75 36.47
N ASN A 107 -13.39 -42.55 37.70
CA ASN A 107 -12.59 -41.39 38.08
C ASN A 107 -11.19 -41.45 37.47
N SER A 108 -10.60 -42.64 37.33
CA SER A 108 -9.32 -42.82 36.64
C SER A 108 -9.43 -42.48 35.14
N TYR A 109 -10.50 -42.91 34.46
CA TYR A 109 -10.75 -42.54 33.05
C TYR A 109 -10.91 -41.03 32.86
N TYR A 110 -11.75 -40.36 33.67
CA TYR A 110 -11.97 -38.92 33.58
C TYR A 110 -10.68 -38.13 33.78
N ARG A 111 -9.84 -38.57 34.72
CA ARG A 111 -8.54 -37.95 34.98
C ARG A 111 -7.56 -38.18 33.83
N GLY A 112 -7.49 -39.39 33.29
CA GLY A 112 -6.64 -39.73 32.15
C GLY A 112 -6.95 -38.87 30.92
N ALA A 113 -8.23 -38.67 30.62
CA ALA A 113 -8.66 -37.79 29.53
C ALA A 113 -8.20 -36.34 29.74
N ASN A 114 -8.42 -35.77 30.93
CA ASN A 114 -8.00 -34.40 31.25
C ASN A 114 -6.48 -34.23 31.20
N GLN A 115 -5.73 -35.24 31.65
CA GLN A 115 -4.27 -35.22 31.54
C GLN A 115 -3.79 -35.30 30.10
N MET A 116 -4.43 -36.13 29.26
CA MET A 116 -4.09 -36.19 27.85
C MET A 116 -4.28 -34.84 27.17
N VAL A 117 -5.38 -34.13 27.45
CA VAL A 117 -5.62 -32.78 26.94
C VAL A 117 -4.51 -31.82 27.38
N PHE A 118 -4.16 -31.82 28.66
CA PHE A 118 -3.07 -30.99 29.19
C PHE A 118 -1.73 -31.28 28.51
N ASN A 119 -1.39 -32.56 28.36
CA ASN A 119 -0.16 -33.00 27.71
C ASN A 119 -0.12 -32.57 26.24
N ILE A 120 -1.23 -32.72 25.51
CA ILE A 120 -1.34 -32.29 24.10
C ILE A 120 -1.10 -30.79 23.99
N ILE A 121 -1.73 -29.97 24.83
CA ILE A 121 -1.55 -28.52 24.81
C ILE A 121 -0.08 -28.14 25.01
N ASN A 122 0.60 -28.76 25.98
CA ASN A 122 2.01 -28.49 26.25
C ASN A 122 2.92 -28.96 25.11
N ILE A 123 2.63 -30.13 24.52
CA ILE A 123 3.37 -30.67 23.37
C ILE A 123 3.22 -29.77 22.14
N LEU A 124 2.02 -29.22 21.89
CA LEU A 124 1.77 -28.26 20.81
C LEU A 124 2.46 -26.90 21.00
N LEU A 125 3.06 -26.64 22.16
CA LEU A 125 3.84 -25.44 22.41
C LEU A 125 5.36 -25.66 22.37
N THR A 126 5.84 -26.90 22.49
CA THR A 126 7.29 -27.22 22.48
C THR A 126 7.84 -27.48 21.07
N ASP A 127 9.16 -27.32 20.88
CA ASP A 127 9.79 -27.73 19.62
C ASP A 127 9.76 -29.25 19.43
N PHE A 128 9.90 -29.72 18.19
CA PHE A 128 9.66 -31.12 17.84
C PHE A 128 10.47 -32.12 18.67
N LEU A 129 11.75 -31.85 18.93
CA LEU A 129 12.61 -32.77 19.67
C LEU A 129 12.14 -32.86 21.13
N GLU A 130 11.84 -31.73 21.74
CA GLU A 130 11.32 -31.63 23.10
C GLU A 130 9.91 -32.26 23.21
N SER A 131 9.04 -32.02 22.23
CA SER A 131 7.75 -32.71 22.09
C SER A 131 7.92 -34.24 22.05
N ALA A 132 8.91 -34.73 21.30
CA ALA A 132 9.19 -36.16 21.20
C ALA A 132 9.67 -36.74 22.53
N LEU A 133 10.60 -36.07 23.21
CA LEU A 133 11.10 -36.50 24.52
C LEU A 133 9.97 -36.54 25.56
N ILE A 134 9.13 -35.49 25.60
CA ILE A 134 7.97 -35.43 26.51
C ILE A 134 7.03 -36.61 26.24
N THR A 135 6.66 -36.84 24.98
CA THR A 135 5.71 -37.90 24.59
C THR A 135 6.24 -39.28 24.98
N MET A 136 7.50 -39.56 24.67
CA MET A 136 8.15 -40.83 25.03
C MET A 136 8.25 -41.02 26.54
N THR A 137 8.57 -39.96 27.29
CA THR A 137 8.67 -40.03 28.75
C THR A 137 7.31 -40.28 29.39
N ILE A 138 6.24 -39.62 28.91
CA ILE A 138 4.88 -39.86 29.39
C ILE A 138 4.44 -41.30 29.08
N PHE A 139 4.71 -41.78 27.87
CA PHE A 139 4.40 -43.16 27.51
C PHE A 139 5.15 -44.17 28.39
N ALA A 140 6.46 -43.96 28.62
CA ALA A 140 7.27 -44.83 29.46
C ALA A 140 6.80 -44.82 30.92
N THR A 141 6.60 -43.64 31.52
CA THR A 141 6.11 -43.50 32.90
C THR A 141 4.76 -44.16 33.12
N ARG A 142 3.81 -43.97 32.19
CA ARG A 142 2.50 -44.62 32.26
C ARG A 142 2.59 -46.13 32.05
N SER A 143 3.44 -46.58 31.14
CA SER A 143 3.65 -48.02 30.91
C SER A 143 4.24 -48.70 32.15
N ILE A 144 5.23 -48.08 32.79
CA ILE A 144 5.81 -48.57 34.05
C ILE A 144 4.75 -48.61 35.14
N HIS A 145 3.92 -47.56 35.27
CA HIS A 145 2.85 -47.54 36.26
C HIS A 145 1.85 -48.70 36.06
N VAL A 146 1.38 -48.94 34.84
CA VAL A 146 0.46 -50.04 34.55
C VAL A 146 1.11 -51.40 34.81
N MET A 147 2.41 -51.56 34.54
CA MET A 147 3.13 -52.80 34.83
C MET A 147 3.31 -53.07 36.33
N LEU A 148 3.47 -52.03 37.16
CA LEU A 148 3.69 -52.18 38.60
C LEU A 148 2.38 -52.33 39.38
N TYR A 149 1.30 -51.70 38.93
CA TYR A 149 0.06 -51.59 39.70
C TYR A 149 -1.17 -52.18 39.00
N GLY A 150 -1.06 -52.63 37.75
CA GLY A 150 -2.17 -53.25 37.03
C GLY A 150 -2.34 -54.72 37.37
N ASP A 151 -3.57 -55.14 37.69
CA ASP A 151 -3.87 -56.53 38.10
C ASP A 151 -3.57 -57.56 36.99
N LYS A 152 -3.76 -57.17 35.72
CA LYS A 152 -3.46 -57.97 34.52
C LYS A 152 -3.07 -57.06 33.34
N PRO A 153 -1.77 -56.76 33.15
CA PRO A 153 -1.35 -55.94 32.01
C PRO A 153 -1.57 -56.69 30.70
N ASP A 154 -2.48 -56.20 29.86
CA ASP A 154 -2.66 -56.72 28.50
C ASP A 154 -1.69 -56.02 27.53
N ILE A 155 -0.81 -56.82 26.92
CA ILE A 155 0.21 -56.40 25.95
C ILE A 155 -0.42 -55.64 24.78
N SER A 156 -1.66 -55.98 24.39
CA SER A 156 -2.37 -55.34 23.27
C SER A 156 -2.51 -53.82 23.46
N TYR A 157 -2.73 -53.36 24.69
CA TYR A 157 -2.84 -51.93 25.00
C TYR A 157 -1.50 -51.19 24.94
N PHE A 158 -0.40 -51.85 25.28
CA PHE A 158 0.94 -51.26 25.13
C PHE A 158 1.31 -51.08 23.66
N VAL A 159 1.00 -52.07 22.83
CA VAL A 159 1.21 -52.00 21.38
C VAL A 159 0.34 -50.90 20.76
N LEU A 160 -0.96 -50.85 21.10
CA LEU A 160 -1.86 -49.80 20.65
C LEU A 160 -1.36 -48.41 21.07
N GLY A 161 -0.99 -48.26 22.34
CA GLY A 161 -0.46 -47.00 22.88
C GLY A 161 0.81 -46.56 22.17
N PHE A 162 1.72 -47.49 21.87
CA PHE A 162 2.93 -47.19 21.12
C PHE A 162 2.63 -46.69 19.70
N ILE A 163 1.72 -47.36 18.98
CA ILE A 163 1.31 -46.96 17.62
C ILE A 163 0.64 -45.58 17.62
N ILE A 164 -0.23 -45.30 18.60
CA ILE A 164 -0.89 -44.00 18.73
C ILE A 164 0.13 -42.89 19.02
N ASN A 165 1.09 -43.12 19.94
CA ASN A 165 2.14 -42.15 20.23
C ASN A 165 3.03 -41.88 19.02
N LEU A 166 3.39 -42.92 18.25
CA LEU A 166 4.12 -42.74 16.98
C LEU A 166 3.33 -41.92 15.96
N SER A 167 2.03 -42.22 15.81
CA SER A 167 1.14 -41.48 14.90
C SER A 167 1.03 -40.01 15.32
N PHE A 168 0.93 -39.75 16.63
CA PHE A 168 0.90 -38.41 17.18
C PHE A 168 2.21 -37.66 16.93
N LEU A 169 3.37 -38.30 17.11
CA LEU A 169 4.67 -37.72 16.78
C LEU A 169 4.81 -37.38 15.30
N TYR A 170 4.28 -38.22 14.41
CA TYR A 170 4.26 -37.93 12.98
C TYR A 170 3.40 -36.68 12.66
N ILE A 171 2.24 -36.53 13.29
CA ILE A 171 1.39 -35.33 13.15
C ILE A 171 2.13 -34.09 13.66
N ILE A 172 2.82 -34.17 14.81
CA ILE A 172 3.60 -33.04 15.33
C ILE A 172 4.74 -32.69 14.38
N TYR A 173 5.44 -33.68 13.82
CA TYR A 173 6.50 -33.48 12.84
C TYR A 173 6.00 -32.71 11.61
N THR A 174 4.89 -33.14 11.01
CA THR A 174 4.32 -32.50 9.82
C THR A 174 3.84 -31.08 10.12
N TYR A 175 3.13 -30.88 11.23
CA TYR A 175 2.69 -29.57 11.70
C TYR A 175 3.87 -28.60 11.90
N ARG A 176 4.95 -29.04 12.59
CA ARG A 176 6.14 -28.22 12.84
C ARG A 176 6.90 -27.89 11.56
N SER A 177 6.99 -28.85 10.64
CA SER A 177 7.59 -28.64 9.32
C SER A 177 6.81 -27.59 8.51
N ALA A 178 5.47 -27.65 8.53
CA ALA A 178 4.61 -26.71 7.83
C ALA A 178 4.77 -25.28 8.39
N MET A 179 4.71 -25.11 9.71
CA MET A 179 4.89 -23.81 10.38
C MET A 179 6.23 -23.15 10.03
N ARG A 180 7.31 -23.94 10.03
CA ARG A 180 8.65 -23.45 9.69
C ARG A 180 8.77 -23.09 8.20
N SER A 181 8.09 -23.82 7.32
CA SER A 181 8.04 -23.51 5.88
C SER A 181 7.26 -22.22 5.62
N GLN A 182 6.13 -22.02 6.29
CA GLN A 182 5.35 -20.78 6.22
C GLN A 182 6.17 -19.57 6.68
N TYR A 183 6.97 -19.71 7.74
CA TYR A 183 7.87 -18.65 8.18
C TYR A 183 8.92 -18.28 7.12
N ILE A 184 9.54 -19.26 6.46
CA ILE A 184 10.50 -19.01 5.38
C ILE A 184 9.82 -18.24 4.24
N LEU A 185 8.63 -18.66 3.82
CA LEU A 185 7.87 -18.00 2.75
C LEU A 185 7.57 -16.54 3.12
N SER A 186 7.14 -16.28 4.35
CA SER A 186 6.90 -14.90 4.82
C SER A 186 8.17 -14.01 4.78
N ARG A 187 9.36 -14.61 4.87
CA ARG A 187 10.63 -13.90 4.78
C ARG A 187 11.06 -13.65 3.34
N THR A 188 10.81 -14.59 2.43
CA THR A 188 11.06 -14.38 0.99
C THR A 188 10.15 -13.28 0.44
N ASP A 189 8.90 -13.20 0.90
CA ASP A 189 7.98 -12.13 0.49
C ASP A 189 8.50 -10.74 0.89
N LYS A 190 9.03 -10.61 2.12
CA LYS A 190 9.69 -9.37 2.58
C LYS A 190 10.94 -9.01 1.77
N GLN A 191 11.66 -9.99 1.22
CA GLN A 191 12.79 -9.72 0.34
C GLN A 191 12.32 -9.16 -1.00
N TRP A 192 11.23 -9.69 -1.55
CA TRP A 192 10.60 -9.13 -2.76
C TRP A 192 10.13 -7.70 -2.56
N GLU A 193 9.58 -7.35 -1.40
CA GLU A 193 9.25 -5.96 -1.07
C GLU A 193 10.49 -5.04 -1.10
N ASN A 194 11.63 -5.51 -0.60
CA ASN A 194 12.88 -4.73 -0.63
C ASN A 194 13.48 -4.63 -2.04
N ILE A 195 13.36 -5.68 -2.85
CA ILE A 195 13.77 -5.65 -4.25
C ILE A 195 12.88 -4.67 -5.04
N LEU A 196 11.56 -4.70 -4.81
CA LEU A 196 10.62 -3.73 -5.39
C LEU A 196 10.99 -2.28 -5.07
N LYS A 197 11.41 -1.99 -3.82
CA LYS A 197 11.92 -0.65 -3.46
C LYS A 197 13.12 -0.23 -4.30
N GLN A 198 14.03 -1.16 -4.58
CA GLN A 198 15.24 -0.88 -5.35
C GLN A 198 14.91 -0.68 -6.83
N ILE A 199 13.98 -1.46 -7.38
CA ILE A 199 13.54 -1.34 -8.78
C ILE A 199 12.79 -0.03 -9.02
N ILE A 200 11.90 0.36 -8.10
CA ILE A 200 11.00 1.52 -8.23
C ILE A 200 11.58 2.77 -7.54
N HIS A 201 12.89 2.78 -7.22
CA HIS A 201 13.52 3.84 -6.42
C HIS A 201 13.25 5.26 -6.95
N ASP A 202 13.24 5.42 -8.27
CA ASP A 202 13.10 6.73 -8.89
C ASP A 202 11.64 7.20 -9.01
N GLU A 203 10.66 6.31 -8.91
CA GLU A 203 9.25 6.61 -9.18
C GLU A 203 8.44 6.83 -7.91
N GLN A 204 7.49 7.76 -7.93
CA GLN A 204 6.66 8.01 -6.74
C GLN A 204 5.52 6.99 -6.70
N TYR A 205 5.53 6.13 -5.68
CA TYR A 205 4.59 5.07 -5.46
C TYR A 205 4.09 5.01 -4.01
N LEU A 206 2.92 4.42 -3.85
CA LEU A 206 2.25 4.12 -2.60
C LEU A 206 1.74 2.68 -2.68
N LEU A 207 2.23 1.82 -1.79
CA LEU A 207 1.83 0.44 -1.66
C LEU A 207 1.05 0.27 -0.34
N ILE A 208 -0.22 -0.11 -0.46
CA ILE A 208 -1.14 -0.21 0.67
C ILE A 208 -1.81 -1.59 0.71
N ASN A 209 -2.13 -2.05 1.91
CA ASN A 209 -2.92 -3.25 2.16
C ASN A 209 -4.29 -2.89 2.69
N PHE A 210 -5.32 -3.58 2.23
CA PHE A 210 -6.66 -3.50 2.80
C PHE A 210 -6.88 -4.61 3.83
N ASP A 211 -7.18 -4.23 5.08
CA ASP A 211 -7.59 -5.16 6.14
C ASP A 211 -9.11 -5.31 6.10
N VAL A 212 -9.57 -6.48 5.64
CA VAL A 212 -10.99 -6.79 5.47
C VAL A 212 -11.74 -6.81 6.81
N GLU A 213 -11.10 -7.29 7.88
CA GLU A 213 -11.73 -7.40 9.20
C GLU A 213 -11.94 -6.03 9.84
N LYS A 214 -10.97 -5.12 9.64
CA LYS A 214 -11.00 -3.77 10.23
C LYS A 214 -11.57 -2.71 9.30
N LEU A 215 -11.84 -3.06 8.03
CA LEU A 215 -12.21 -2.14 6.95
C LEU A 215 -11.27 -0.93 6.85
N LYS A 216 -9.96 -1.18 6.92
CA LYS A 216 -8.94 -0.11 6.97
C LYS A 216 -7.81 -0.37 5.99
N PHE A 217 -7.39 0.70 5.31
CA PHE A 217 -6.16 0.72 4.54
C PHE A 217 -4.95 0.93 5.46
N SER A 218 -3.90 0.16 5.22
CA SER A 218 -2.65 0.19 5.98
C SER A 218 -1.47 0.38 5.02
N LYS A 219 -0.55 1.27 5.39
CA LYS A 219 0.68 1.51 4.63
C LYS A 219 1.56 0.28 4.69
N ILE A 220 2.00 -0.22 3.53
CA ILE A 220 3.15 -1.11 3.47
C ILE A 220 4.38 -0.25 3.23
N LEU A 221 4.43 0.44 2.09
CA LEU A 221 5.59 1.23 1.61
C LEU A 221 5.12 2.48 0.87
N SER A 222 5.89 3.57 0.94
CA SER A 222 5.62 4.74 0.12
C SER A 222 6.84 5.64 0.03
N ASN A 223 7.10 6.16 -1.16
CA ASN A 223 7.92 7.34 -1.41
C ASN A 223 7.09 8.47 -2.10
N PHE A 224 5.76 8.33 -2.05
CA PHE A 224 4.80 9.26 -2.63
C PHE A 224 4.85 10.62 -1.92
N PHE A 225 4.90 10.58 -0.58
CA PHE A 225 5.06 11.73 0.30
C PHE A 225 6.53 11.88 0.72
N LYS A 226 7.03 13.11 0.77
CA LYS A 226 8.42 13.40 1.14
C LYS A 226 8.70 13.21 2.64
N ASP A 227 7.66 13.28 3.47
CA ASP A 227 7.76 13.12 4.92
C ASP A 227 7.32 11.70 5.30
N GLU A 228 8.28 10.83 5.59
CA GLU A 228 8.04 9.40 5.82
C GLU A 228 7.27 9.08 7.12
N GLN A 229 6.99 10.06 7.98
CA GLN A 229 6.78 9.84 9.42
C GLN A 229 5.34 9.68 9.92
N ARG A 230 4.27 9.83 9.11
CA ARG A 230 2.89 9.66 9.62
C ARG A 230 2.04 8.71 8.77
N ASN A 231 1.61 7.60 9.36
CA ASN A 231 0.63 6.67 8.75
C ASN A 231 -0.72 7.36 8.48
N ASP A 232 -1.06 8.40 9.24
CA ASP A 232 -2.31 9.15 9.11
C ASP A 232 -2.44 9.86 7.74
N GLN A 233 -1.32 10.26 7.12
CA GLN A 233 -1.32 10.97 5.84
C GLN A 233 -1.87 10.15 4.67
N ILE A 234 -1.81 8.82 4.75
CA ILE A 234 -2.37 7.95 3.69
C ILE A 234 -3.89 7.89 3.80
N GLY A 235 -4.42 7.81 5.03
CA GLY A 235 -5.85 7.90 5.27
C GLY A 235 -6.39 9.25 4.77
N ASP A 236 -5.70 10.34 5.11
CA ASP A 236 -6.05 11.68 4.63
C ASP A 236 -5.98 11.79 3.10
N PHE A 237 -4.94 11.23 2.48
CA PHE A 237 -4.82 11.21 1.03
C PHE A 237 -5.97 10.45 0.36
N LEU A 238 -6.30 9.25 0.84
CA LEU A 238 -7.36 8.43 0.27
C LEU A 238 -8.75 9.08 0.45
N ARG A 239 -8.98 9.79 1.55
CA ARG A 239 -10.24 10.47 1.87
C ARG A 239 -10.42 11.81 1.17
N ASN A 240 -9.32 12.55 1.01
CA ASN A 240 -9.33 13.90 0.42
C ASN A 240 -9.03 13.89 -1.08
N SER A 241 -8.75 12.73 -1.68
CA SER A 241 -8.62 12.56 -3.13
C SER A 241 -9.95 12.16 -3.76
N TYR A 242 -10.34 12.82 -4.85
CA TYR A 242 -11.62 12.56 -5.52
C TYR A 242 -11.48 12.11 -6.98
N ILE A 243 -12.31 11.15 -7.39
CA ILE A 243 -12.55 10.69 -8.76
C ILE A 243 -14.03 10.88 -9.06
N ASN A 244 -14.38 11.71 -10.05
CA ASN A 244 -15.78 11.88 -10.50
C ASN A 244 -16.81 12.05 -9.35
N GLN A 245 -16.44 12.77 -8.28
CA GLN A 245 -17.22 13.02 -7.04
C GLN A 245 -17.18 11.93 -5.96
N GLU A 246 -16.61 10.76 -6.22
CA GLU A 246 -16.33 9.75 -5.19
C GLU A 246 -14.93 9.92 -4.60
N THR A 247 -14.74 9.56 -3.33
CA THR A 247 -13.41 9.52 -2.71
C THR A 247 -12.60 8.35 -3.26
N LEU A 248 -11.28 8.50 -3.32
CA LEU A 248 -10.37 7.44 -3.74
C LEU A 248 -10.50 6.19 -2.84
N GLU A 249 -10.72 6.39 -1.53
CA GLU A 249 -11.00 5.31 -0.57
C GLU A 249 -12.21 4.46 -1.02
N ASN A 250 -13.35 5.11 -1.29
CA ASN A 250 -14.58 4.42 -1.71
C ASN A 250 -14.42 3.77 -3.08
N TYR A 251 -13.78 4.46 -4.01
CA TYR A 251 -13.52 3.93 -5.35
C TYR A 251 -12.68 2.65 -5.29
N LEU A 252 -11.56 2.67 -4.55
CA LEU A 252 -10.70 1.48 -4.41
C LEU A 252 -11.41 0.34 -3.69
N PHE A 253 -12.24 0.64 -2.70
CA PHE A 253 -13.06 -0.37 -2.03
C PHE A 253 -14.06 -1.05 -2.99
N ASN A 254 -14.73 -0.26 -3.83
CA ASN A 254 -15.61 -0.79 -4.87
C ASN A 254 -14.85 -1.65 -5.88
N GLN A 255 -13.64 -1.23 -6.29
CA GLN A 255 -12.79 -2.03 -7.18
C GLN A 255 -12.35 -3.36 -6.52
N ILE A 256 -12.02 -3.38 -5.23
CA ILE A 256 -11.71 -4.62 -4.50
C ILE A 256 -12.92 -5.57 -4.51
N LYS A 257 -14.13 -5.07 -4.25
CA LYS A 257 -15.34 -5.89 -4.30
C LYS A 257 -15.58 -6.49 -5.68
N LEU A 258 -15.44 -5.67 -6.72
CA LEU A 258 -15.57 -6.13 -8.11
C LEU A 258 -14.51 -7.17 -8.48
N PHE A 259 -13.28 -6.99 -8.00
CA PHE A 259 -12.20 -7.97 -8.18
C PHE A 259 -12.54 -9.30 -7.51
N GLN A 260 -13.06 -9.25 -6.27
CA GLN A 260 -13.46 -10.46 -5.53
C GLN A 260 -14.61 -11.23 -6.20
N THR A 261 -15.55 -10.54 -6.83
CA THR A 261 -16.69 -11.20 -7.50
C THR A 261 -16.35 -11.72 -8.89
N ASN A 262 -15.51 -10.99 -9.65
CA ASN A 262 -15.32 -11.25 -11.08
C ASN A 262 -13.93 -11.79 -11.43
N TYR A 263 -13.00 -11.90 -10.47
CA TYR A 263 -11.59 -12.29 -10.67
C TYR A 263 -10.89 -11.53 -11.82
N HIS A 264 -11.37 -10.33 -12.14
CA HIS A 264 -10.82 -9.55 -13.23
C HIS A 264 -9.60 -8.79 -12.76
N ASP A 265 -8.47 -9.12 -13.36
CA ASP A 265 -7.19 -8.45 -13.16
C ASP A 265 -7.28 -6.94 -13.40
N VAL A 266 -7.28 -6.16 -12.31
CA VAL A 266 -7.19 -4.70 -12.35
C VAL A 266 -5.72 -4.32 -12.34
N PHE A 267 -5.12 -4.30 -13.52
CA PHE A 267 -3.72 -3.90 -13.71
C PHE A 267 -3.59 -2.60 -14.50
N ASN A 268 -2.72 -1.71 -14.02
CA ASN A 268 -2.29 -0.49 -14.70
C ASN A 268 -3.44 0.41 -15.17
N LYS A 269 -4.53 0.49 -14.41
CA LYS A 269 -5.60 1.43 -14.72
C LYS A 269 -5.15 2.84 -14.38
N ILE A 270 -5.24 3.74 -15.36
CA ILE A 270 -4.89 5.15 -15.18
C ILE A 270 -6.15 5.91 -14.78
N ILE A 271 -6.04 6.69 -13.70
CA ILE A 271 -7.11 7.52 -13.15
C ILE A 271 -6.62 8.95 -12.94
N SER A 272 -7.54 9.91 -13.10
CA SER A 272 -7.31 11.32 -12.83
C SER A 272 -7.90 11.68 -11.47
N LEU A 273 -7.04 12.10 -10.53
CA LEU A 273 -7.38 12.43 -9.15
C LEU A 273 -7.34 13.94 -8.91
N LYS A 274 -8.26 14.43 -8.09
CA LYS A 274 -8.25 15.79 -7.53
C LYS A 274 -7.81 15.74 -6.07
N TYR A 275 -6.72 16.41 -5.71
CA TYR A 275 -6.21 16.47 -4.34
C TYR A 275 -5.61 17.85 -4.05
N GLU A 276 -6.04 18.53 -2.98
CA GLU A 276 -5.52 19.85 -2.53
C GLU A 276 -5.35 20.89 -3.67
N LYS A 277 -6.34 21.01 -4.56
CA LYS A 277 -6.35 21.89 -5.76
C LYS A 277 -5.41 21.47 -6.90
N PHE A 278 -4.78 20.31 -6.80
CA PHE A 278 -3.99 19.70 -7.86
C PHE A 278 -4.74 18.61 -8.62
N HIS A 279 -4.47 18.52 -9.93
CA HIS A 279 -4.88 17.40 -10.77
C HIS A 279 -3.72 16.43 -10.97
N LEU A 280 -3.88 15.19 -10.50
CA LEU A 280 -2.88 14.12 -10.54
C LEU A 280 -3.33 13.03 -11.52
N SER A 281 -2.42 12.50 -12.34
CA SER A 281 -2.66 11.27 -13.11
C SER A 281 -1.88 10.13 -12.46
N VAL A 282 -2.59 9.06 -12.12
CA VAL A 282 -2.07 7.99 -11.28
C VAL A 282 -2.47 6.65 -11.90
N SER A 283 -1.51 5.74 -12.03
CA SER A 283 -1.76 4.36 -12.38
C SER A 283 -1.96 3.56 -11.09
N TYR A 284 -2.92 2.65 -11.07
CA TYR A 284 -3.07 1.72 -9.96
C TYR A 284 -3.26 0.29 -10.43
N SER A 285 -2.83 -0.63 -9.57
CA SER A 285 -2.96 -2.08 -9.75
C SER A 285 -3.40 -2.70 -8.43
N ILE A 286 -4.32 -3.66 -8.50
CA ILE A 286 -4.81 -4.41 -7.33
C ILE A 286 -4.31 -5.84 -7.46
N PHE A 287 -3.63 -6.30 -6.41
CA PHE A 287 -3.09 -7.65 -6.28
C PHE A 287 -3.82 -8.37 -5.15
N GLN A 288 -4.19 -9.63 -5.38
CA GLN A 288 -4.87 -10.43 -4.37
C GLN A 288 -3.90 -11.49 -3.83
N GLY A 289 -3.43 -11.27 -2.59
CA GLY A 289 -2.75 -12.28 -1.79
C GLY A 289 -3.65 -12.77 -0.64
N SER A 290 -3.06 -12.95 0.55
CA SER A 290 -3.84 -13.14 1.79
C SER A 290 -4.66 -11.90 2.18
N ARG A 291 -4.23 -10.72 1.70
CA ARG A 291 -4.95 -9.44 1.79
C ARG A 291 -4.88 -8.73 0.43
N PRO A 292 -5.89 -7.93 0.06
CA PRO A 292 -5.80 -7.10 -1.15
C PRO A 292 -4.70 -6.06 -0.97
N THR A 293 -3.73 -6.05 -1.89
CA THR A 293 -2.62 -5.12 -1.93
C THR A 293 -2.78 -4.21 -3.14
N ILE A 294 -2.73 -2.91 -2.93
CA ILE A 294 -2.91 -1.91 -4.00
C ILE A 294 -1.60 -1.17 -4.18
N LEU A 295 -1.10 -1.16 -5.41
CA LEU A 295 -0.02 -0.29 -5.84
C LEU A 295 -0.61 0.92 -6.53
N ILE A 296 -0.24 2.10 -6.09
CA ILE A 296 -0.63 3.40 -6.65
C ILE A 296 0.65 4.11 -7.06
N GLN A 297 0.78 4.48 -8.33
CA GLN A 297 1.98 5.08 -8.89
C GLN A 297 1.64 6.36 -9.64
N LEU A 298 2.39 7.43 -9.39
CA LEU A 298 2.28 8.66 -10.19
C LEU A 298 2.79 8.38 -11.60
N VAL A 299 1.93 8.60 -12.60
CA VAL A 299 2.32 8.48 -14.01
C VAL A 299 3.30 9.60 -14.32
N LYS A 300 4.59 9.28 -14.36
CA LYS A 300 5.57 10.16 -14.97
C LYS A 300 5.31 10.13 -16.47
N HIS A 301 4.84 11.24 -17.04
CA HIS A 301 4.92 11.40 -18.49
C HIS A 301 6.41 11.31 -18.87
N GLN A 302 6.83 10.19 -19.48
CA GLN A 302 8.20 9.90 -19.97
C GLN A 302 8.73 11.01 -20.91
N TYR A 303 7.81 11.84 -21.37
CA TYR A 303 7.95 13.04 -22.17
C TYR A 303 8.91 14.12 -21.58
N ASN A 304 9.18 14.16 -20.27
CA ASN A 304 9.82 15.33 -19.64
C ASN A 304 11.32 15.60 -19.95
N LYS A 305 12.16 14.58 -20.23
CA LYS A 305 13.60 14.81 -20.52
C LYS A 305 13.86 15.23 -21.97
N GLU A 306 13.19 14.59 -22.93
CA GLU A 306 13.31 14.94 -24.35
C GLU A 306 12.63 16.28 -24.66
N ILE A 307 11.49 16.56 -24.01
CA ILE A 307 10.81 17.86 -24.14
C ILE A 307 11.74 18.99 -23.75
N GLN A 308 12.48 18.96 -22.63
CA GLN A 308 13.32 20.11 -22.24
C GLN A 308 14.34 20.52 -23.30
N SER A 309 14.92 19.55 -24.02
CA SER A 309 15.81 19.84 -25.16
C SER A 309 15.05 20.43 -26.35
N LEU A 310 13.83 19.95 -26.60
CA LEU A 310 12.88 20.50 -27.59
C LEU A 310 12.40 21.90 -27.21
N ILE A 311 12.17 22.19 -25.92
CA ILE A 311 11.76 23.50 -25.38
C ILE A 311 12.79 24.57 -25.72
N ILE A 312 14.07 24.28 -25.48
CA ILE A 312 15.15 25.23 -25.73
C ILE A 312 15.29 25.48 -27.24
N LYS A 313 15.27 24.41 -28.06
CA LYS A 313 15.31 24.52 -29.53
C LYS A 313 14.10 25.30 -30.09
N THR A 314 12.91 25.07 -29.56
CA THR A 314 11.67 25.72 -30.04
C THR A 314 11.55 27.18 -29.61
N LEU A 315 12.03 27.53 -28.42
CA LEU A 315 12.15 28.93 -27.98
C LEU A 315 13.09 29.75 -28.89
N ILE A 316 14.22 29.15 -29.29
CA ILE A 316 15.18 29.78 -30.20
C ILE A 316 14.55 29.92 -31.60
N ASN A 317 13.95 28.85 -32.12
CA ASN A 317 13.29 28.87 -33.42
C ASN A 317 12.14 29.89 -33.48
N LEU A 318 11.37 30.07 -32.41
CA LEU A 318 10.31 31.08 -32.38
C LEU A 318 10.83 32.50 -32.32
N LYS A 319 11.90 32.78 -31.57
CA LYS A 319 12.54 34.10 -31.58
C LYS A 319 13.06 34.45 -32.97
N LEU A 320 13.67 33.49 -33.66
CA LEU A 320 14.11 33.66 -35.04
C LEU A 320 12.92 33.88 -35.98
N LEU A 321 11.85 33.11 -35.82
CA LEU A 321 10.68 33.21 -36.69
C LEU A 321 9.85 34.47 -36.46
N THR A 322 9.72 34.94 -35.21
CA THR A 322 9.09 36.25 -34.91
C THR A 322 9.91 37.42 -35.46
N ASN A 323 11.24 37.33 -35.41
CA ASN A 323 12.12 38.30 -36.06
C ASN A 323 11.99 38.23 -37.60
N LEU A 324 11.86 37.03 -38.18
CA LEU A 324 11.62 36.86 -39.61
C LEU A 324 10.26 37.41 -40.03
N ILE A 325 9.16 37.14 -39.31
CA ILE A 325 7.84 37.75 -39.56
C ILE A 325 7.94 39.28 -39.56
N ARG A 326 8.74 39.84 -38.65
CA ARG A 326 8.95 41.28 -38.55
C ARG A 326 9.68 41.86 -39.76
N ILE A 327 10.68 41.14 -40.27
CA ILE A 327 11.44 41.49 -41.48
C ILE A 327 10.57 41.33 -42.73
N ILE A 328 9.78 40.27 -42.76
CA ILE A 328 8.94 39.87 -43.88
C ILE A 328 7.70 40.78 -44.03
N ASN A 329 7.14 41.28 -42.92
CA ASN A 329 6.19 42.40 -42.94
C ASN A 329 6.84 43.71 -43.45
N GLY A 330 8.16 43.73 -43.64
CA GLY A 330 8.93 44.81 -44.27
C GLY A 330 9.07 44.68 -45.80
N ASN A 331 8.17 43.97 -46.49
CA ASN A 331 8.02 43.87 -47.96
C ASN A 331 9.03 42.98 -48.72
N GLN A 332 8.82 41.67 -48.70
CA GLN A 332 9.24 40.77 -49.79
C GLN A 332 8.08 39.82 -50.15
N ASP A 333 8.07 39.26 -51.36
CA ASP A 333 7.05 38.30 -51.83
C ASP A 333 7.35 36.87 -51.34
N TYR A 334 6.51 36.33 -50.46
CA TYR A 334 6.60 34.97 -49.92
C TYR A 334 5.21 34.34 -49.81
N SER A 335 5.17 33.00 -49.83
CA SER A 335 3.94 32.23 -49.60
C SER A 335 3.51 32.31 -48.13
N LYS A 336 2.64 33.27 -47.84
CA LYS A 336 2.09 33.57 -46.50
C LYS A 336 1.52 32.32 -45.80
N ASP A 337 0.84 31.45 -46.54
CA ASP A 337 0.17 30.26 -45.98
C ASP A 337 1.14 29.18 -45.51
N LYS A 338 2.19 28.88 -46.28
CA LYS A 338 3.20 27.88 -45.87
C LYS A 338 3.95 28.34 -44.63
N PHE A 339 4.28 29.63 -44.58
CA PHE A 339 4.95 30.23 -43.45
C PHE A 339 4.06 30.24 -42.19
N GLN A 340 2.78 30.58 -42.33
CA GLN A 340 1.84 30.59 -41.21
C GLN A 340 1.68 29.19 -40.62
N LYS A 341 1.60 28.13 -41.45
CA LYS A 341 1.55 26.74 -40.97
C LYS A 341 2.76 26.37 -40.10
N ILE A 342 3.96 26.79 -40.52
CA ILE A 342 5.19 26.55 -39.74
C ILE A 342 5.17 27.37 -38.44
N ALA A 343 4.75 28.64 -38.50
CA ALA A 343 4.62 29.50 -37.34
C ALA A 343 3.68 28.90 -36.29
N THR A 344 2.53 28.42 -36.73
CA THR A 344 1.53 27.73 -35.92
C THR A 344 2.11 26.50 -35.20
N ILE A 345 2.80 25.60 -35.93
CA ILE A 345 3.42 24.41 -35.33
C ILE A 345 4.41 24.82 -34.21
N LEU A 346 5.22 25.84 -34.48
CA LEU A 346 6.20 26.33 -33.51
C LEU A 346 5.52 26.97 -32.29
N ILE A 347 4.44 27.73 -32.48
CA ILE A 347 3.67 28.35 -31.39
C ILE A 347 3.07 27.27 -30.47
N TYR A 348 2.52 26.18 -31.01
CA TYR A 348 2.09 25.05 -30.20
C TYR A 348 3.23 24.46 -29.39
N GLN A 349 4.38 24.23 -30.03
CA GLN A 349 5.55 23.69 -29.36
C GLN A 349 6.02 24.62 -28.22
N TYR A 350 5.91 25.93 -28.37
CA TYR A 350 6.20 26.88 -27.29
C TYR A 350 5.17 26.91 -26.18
N PHE A 351 3.88 26.84 -26.49
CA PHE A 351 2.88 26.75 -25.43
C PHE A 351 3.05 25.44 -24.67
N GLN A 352 3.26 24.32 -25.35
CA GLN A 352 3.60 23.04 -24.74
C GLN A 352 4.83 23.20 -23.84
N ALA A 353 5.91 23.78 -24.35
CA ALA A 353 7.12 24.08 -23.58
C ALA A 353 6.88 24.93 -22.32
N LYS A 354 6.05 25.95 -22.46
CA LYS A 354 5.72 26.91 -21.39
C LYS A 354 4.82 26.30 -20.33
N LEU A 355 3.93 25.40 -20.71
CA LEU A 355 3.10 24.62 -19.79
C LEU A 355 3.98 23.71 -18.92
N HIS A 356 5.02 23.11 -19.49
CA HIS A 356 5.92 22.23 -18.74
C HIS A 356 6.99 22.96 -17.90
N SER A 357 7.34 24.20 -18.23
CA SER A 357 8.44 24.93 -17.56
C SER A 357 8.00 25.92 -16.48
N LYS A 358 6.73 26.34 -16.45
CA LYS A 358 6.27 27.38 -15.51
C LYS A 358 5.56 26.83 -14.28
N ARG A 359 5.81 27.48 -13.13
CA ARG A 359 4.86 27.46 -12.02
C ARG A 359 3.60 28.19 -12.46
N PHE A 360 2.50 27.46 -12.55
CA PHE A 360 1.20 28.02 -12.85
C PHE A 360 0.76 28.92 -11.69
N SER A 361 0.23 30.10 -12.02
CA SER A 361 -0.37 30.99 -11.03
C SER A 361 -1.69 31.52 -11.56
N PHE A 362 -2.65 31.61 -10.66
CA PHE A 362 -3.95 32.20 -10.95
C PHE A 362 -3.82 33.70 -11.12
N LYS A 363 -4.39 34.20 -12.21
CA LYS A 363 -4.46 35.63 -12.47
C LYS A 363 -5.86 35.99 -12.96
N ILE A 364 -6.38 37.11 -12.48
CA ILE A 364 -7.53 37.74 -13.10
C ILE A 364 -7.02 38.39 -14.39
N CYS A 365 -7.52 37.94 -15.53
CA CYS A 365 -7.09 38.42 -16.84
C CYS A 365 -8.25 39.02 -17.60
N ASN A 366 -7.99 40.16 -18.25
CA ASN A 366 -8.91 40.73 -19.21
C ASN A 366 -8.81 39.92 -20.51
N LEU A 367 -9.92 39.32 -20.93
CA LEU A 367 -10.00 38.50 -22.14
C LEU A 367 -9.61 39.29 -23.39
N LYS A 368 -9.92 40.60 -23.43
CA LYS A 368 -9.51 41.50 -24.53
C LYS A 368 -7.98 41.54 -24.66
N ASN A 369 -7.25 41.64 -23.55
CA ASN A 369 -5.79 41.66 -23.56
C ASN A 369 -5.22 40.31 -24.02
N ILE A 370 -5.83 39.20 -23.60
CA ILE A 370 -5.44 37.86 -24.07
C ILE A 370 -5.64 37.72 -25.58
N ILE A 371 -6.78 38.19 -26.11
CA ILE A 371 -7.05 38.15 -27.55
C ILE A 371 -6.09 39.06 -28.32
N LEU A 372 -5.79 40.25 -27.80
CA LEU A 372 -4.79 41.16 -28.39
C LEU A 372 -3.40 40.55 -28.42
N ASP A 373 -2.97 39.91 -27.33
CA ASP A 373 -1.71 39.16 -27.27
C ASP A 373 -1.67 38.02 -28.31
N LEU A 374 -2.83 37.40 -28.57
CA LEU A 374 -2.94 36.31 -29.52
C LEU A 374 -3.09 36.77 -30.98
N LYS A 375 -3.42 38.05 -31.22
CA LYS A 375 -3.61 38.62 -32.57
C LYS A 375 -2.38 38.44 -33.46
N TYR A 376 -1.19 38.47 -32.87
CA TYR A 376 0.08 38.23 -33.57
C TYR A 376 0.26 36.80 -34.06
N TYR A 377 -0.48 35.84 -33.49
CA TYR A 377 -0.38 34.41 -33.79
C TYR A 377 -1.52 33.92 -34.70
N PHE A 378 -2.58 34.71 -34.86
CA PHE A 378 -3.73 34.37 -35.68
C PHE A 378 -3.42 34.49 -37.18
N TYR A 379 -4.16 33.76 -38.01
CA TYR A 379 -4.10 33.97 -39.46
C TYR A 379 -4.44 35.44 -39.77
N PRO A 380 -3.76 36.07 -40.74
CA PRO A 380 -4.00 37.47 -41.11
C PRO A 380 -5.46 37.79 -41.43
N ASN A 381 -6.21 36.76 -41.85
CA ASN A 381 -7.60 36.85 -42.28
C ASN A 381 -8.61 36.46 -41.18
N SER A 382 -8.16 35.97 -40.02
CA SER A 382 -9.06 35.63 -38.90
C SER A 382 -9.22 36.83 -37.96
N MET A 383 -10.40 37.44 -37.94
CA MET A 383 -10.81 38.44 -36.96
C MET A 383 -11.53 37.77 -35.79
N VAL A 384 -10.95 37.87 -34.60
CA VAL A 384 -11.63 37.52 -33.35
C VAL A 384 -12.29 38.78 -32.80
N ARG A 385 -13.63 38.80 -32.74
CA ARG A 385 -14.43 39.90 -32.18
C ARG A 385 -15.01 39.47 -30.83
N LEU A 386 -14.70 40.25 -29.79
CA LEU A 386 -15.30 40.11 -28.48
C LEU A 386 -16.61 40.93 -28.49
N LEU A 387 -17.75 40.28 -28.20
CA LEU A 387 -19.06 40.96 -28.22
C LEU A 387 -19.29 41.84 -26.99
N GLU A 388 -18.59 41.56 -25.89
CA GLU A 388 -18.72 42.28 -24.62
C GLU A 388 -17.43 43.02 -24.29
N ASN A 389 -17.52 44.29 -23.90
CA ASN A 389 -16.36 45.05 -23.45
C ASN A 389 -16.06 44.72 -21.97
N ASN A 390 -14.78 44.47 -21.64
CA ASN A 390 -14.25 44.25 -20.28
C ASN A 390 -14.67 42.94 -19.58
N VAL A 391 -14.45 41.80 -20.24
CA VAL A 391 -14.60 40.47 -19.64
C VAL A 391 -13.36 40.11 -18.80
N HIS A 392 -13.56 39.82 -17.51
CA HIS A 392 -12.49 39.44 -16.58
C HIS A 392 -12.65 37.99 -16.12
N LEU A 393 -11.67 37.15 -16.45
CA LEU A 393 -11.67 35.73 -16.10
C LEU A 393 -10.57 35.42 -15.08
N LYS A 394 -10.92 34.71 -14.01
CA LYS A 394 -9.96 34.16 -13.05
C LYS A 394 -9.49 32.80 -13.57
N THR A 395 -8.31 32.75 -14.18
CA THR A 395 -7.82 31.53 -14.84
C THR A 395 -6.29 31.45 -14.86
N ILE A 396 -5.76 30.42 -15.51
CA ILE A 396 -4.34 30.25 -15.81
C ILE A 396 -4.08 30.79 -17.22
N PRO A 397 -3.41 31.96 -17.39
CA PRO A 397 -3.40 32.67 -18.66
C PRO A 397 -2.73 31.92 -19.81
N CYS A 398 -1.73 31.07 -19.53
CA CYS A 398 -1.08 30.26 -20.55
C CYS A 398 -1.99 29.14 -21.08
N ILE A 399 -2.79 28.51 -20.20
CA ILE A 399 -3.73 27.45 -20.59
C ILE A 399 -4.89 28.07 -21.36
N LEU A 400 -5.43 29.22 -20.91
CA LEU A 400 -6.48 29.91 -21.65
C LEU A 400 -6.00 30.37 -23.04
N LYS A 401 -4.75 30.83 -23.16
CA LYS A 401 -4.14 31.17 -24.45
C LYS A 401 -4.06 29.97 -25.39
N LEU A 402 -3.63 28.81 -24.89
CA LEU A 402 -3.60 27.57 -25.65
C LEU A 402 -5.02 27.16 -26.10
N LEU A 403 -5.99 27.22 -25.19
CA LEU A 403 -7.39 26.88 -25.50
C LEU A 403 -7.93 27.75 -26.65
N LEU A 404 -7.74 29.07 -26.57
CA LEU A 404 -8.17 30.00 -27.62
C LEU A 404 -7.44 29.76 -28.94
N LEU A 405 -6.15 29.42 -28.91
CA LEU A 405 -5.38 29.06 -30.11
C LEU A 405 -5.96 27.82 -30.80
N ILE A 406 -6.27 26.75 -30.02
CA ILE A 406 -6.89 25.53 -30.53
C ILE A 406 -8.23 25.84 -31.20
N VAL A 407 -9.06 26.69 -30.58
CA VAL A 407 -10.36 27.08 -31.13
C VAL A 407 -10.20 27.87 -32.43
N VAL A 408 -9.33 28.88 -32.44
CA VAL A 408 -9.16 29.78 -33.60
C VAL A 408 -8.66 29.01 -34.81
N GLU A 409 -7.74 28.07 -34.64
CA GLU A 409 -7.27 27.25 -35.77
C GLU A 409 -8.25 26.18 -36.23
N SER A 410 -9.16 25.77 -35.34
CA SER A 410 -10.23 24.85 -35.73
C SER A 410 -11.36 25.58 -36.48
N SER A 411 -11.31 26.92 -36.54
CA SER A 411 -12.25 27.74 -37.28
C SER A 411 -11.95 27.73 -38.77
N ILE A 412 -12.96 27.41 -39.57
CA ILE A 412 -12.95 27.56 -41.03
C ILE A 412 -13.28 29.02 -41.39
N SER A 413 -14.11 29.68 -40.58
CA SER A 413 -14.53 31.05 -40.83
C SER A 413 -13.44 32.08 -40.51
N ARG A 414 -13.47 33.20 -41.24
CA ARG A 414 -12.62 34.38 -41.01
C ARG A 414 -13.04 35.20 -39.80
N VAL A 415 -14.23 35.00 -39.22
CA VAL A 415 -14.71 35.83 -38.12
C VAL A 415 -15.21 34.96 -36.97
N LEU A 416 -14.54 35.04 -35.83
CA LEU A 416 -14.92 34.37 -34.60
C LEU A 416 -15.55 35.37 -33.64
N PHE A 417 -16.75 35.07 -33.14
CA PHE A 417 -17.39 35.87 -32.11
C PHE A 417 -17.29 35.16 -30.77
N ILE A 418 -16.72 35.83 -29.77
CA ILE A 418 -16.65 35.32 -28.41
C ILE A 418 -17.67 36.07 -27.54
N LYS A 419 -18.57 35.31 -26.93
CA LYS A 419 -19.58 35.79 -25.97
C LYS A 419 -19.34 35.12 -24.62
N THR A 420 -19.47 35.89 -23.54
CA THR A 420 -19.51 35.35 -22.19
C THR A 420 -20.94 35.34 -21.68
N LEU A 421 -21.42 34.20 -21.20
CA LEU A 421 -22.74 34.10 -20.61
C LEU A 421 -22.59 34.19 -19.09
N ASN A 422 -23.07 35.30 -18.53
CA ASN A 422 -23.17 35.49 -17.09
C ASN A 422 -24.50 34.92 -16.60
N LYS A 423 -24.48 33.74 -16.00
CA LYS A 423 -25.59 33.31 -15.14
C LYS A 423 -25.30 33.85 -13.74
N THR A 424 -26.14 34.79 -13.28
CA THR A 424 -26.23 35.27 -11.89
C THR A 424 -24.88 35.40 -11.15
N GLY A 425 -24.11 36.44 -11.49
CA GLY A 425 -22.99 36.92 -10.68
C GLY A 425 -21.62 36.27 -10.91
N GLN A 426 -21.49 35.21 -11.71
CA GLN A 426 -20.20 34.60 -12.03
C GLN A 426 -20.09 34.24 -13.52
N GLN A 427 -19.11 34.81 -14.23
CA GLN A 427 -18.87 34.50 -15.65
C GLN A 427 -18.24 33.10 -15.78
N ASN A 428 -19.05 32.05 -15.98
CA ASN A 428 -18.54 30.68 -16.04
C ASN A 428 -18.74 30.00 -17.39
N GLN A 429 -19.26 30.70 -18.40
CA GLN A 429 -19.48 30.12 -19.73
C GLN A 429 -18.89 31.01 -20.82
N LEU A 430 -17.99 30.42 -21.60
CA LEU A 430 -17.38 31.06 -22.76
C LEU A 430 -17.92 30.38 -24.03
N LYS A 431 -18.72 31.11 -24.80
CA LYS A 431 -19.38 30.63 -26.01
C LYS A 431 -18.74 31.28 -27.23
N ILE A 432 -18.22 30.47 -28.13
CA ILE A 432 -17.53 30.93 -29.35
C ILE A 432 -18.37 30.51 -30.55
N HIS A 433 -18.76 31.50 -31.36
CA HIS A 433 -19.50 31.30 -32.60
C HIS A 433 -18.57 31.45 -33.81
N SER A 434 -18.53 30.42 -34.65
CA SER A 434 -17.85 30.40 -35.96
C SER A 434 -18.28 29.15 -36.74
N THR A 435 -17.76 28.91 -37.93
CA THR A 435 -17.80 27.58 -38.55
C THR A 435 -16.55 26.79 -38.16
N PHE A 436 -16.71 25.62 -37.55
CA PHE A 436 -15.61 24.84 -36.98
C PHE A 436 -15.45 23.48 -37.66
N ASN A 437 -14.20 23.07 -37.85
CA ASN A 437 -13.85 21.67 -38.07
C ASN A 437 -13.78 20.96 -36.71
N VAL A 438 -14.89 20.35 -36.31
CA VAL A 438 -15.04 19.69 -35.00
C VAL A 438 -14.05 18.53 -34.82
N GLN A 439 -13.70 17.80 -35.89
CA GLN A 439 -12.73 16.72 -35.81
C GLN A 439 -11.33 17.24 -35.49
N SER A 440 -10.88 18.28 -36.20
CA SER A 440 -9.59 18.94 -35.95
C SER A 440 -9.51 19.48 -34.52
N PHE A 441 -10.59 20.10 -34.05
CA PHE A 441 -10.71 20.57 -32.68
C PHE A 441 -10.56 19.44 -31.66
N LYS A 442 -11.31 18.34 -31.81
CA LYS A 442 -11.28 17.20 -30.90
C LYS A 442 -9.88 16.58 -30.79
N VAL A 443 -9.21 16.35 -31.92
CA VAL A 443 -7.85 15.78 -31.94
C VAL A 443 -6.87 16.64 -31.15
N ARG A 444 -6.90 17.97 -31.34
CA ARG A 444 -6.00 18.89 -30.65
C ARG A 444 -6.37 19.14 -29.20
N TYR A 445 -7.67 19.14 -28.88
CA TYR A 445 -8.13 19.23 -27.50
C TYR A 445 -7.62 18.03 -26.69
N LEU A 446 -7.73 16.81 -27.23
CA LEU A 446 -7.22 15.58 -26.61
C LEU A 446 -5.72 15.63 -26.35
N GLN A 447 -4.93 16.20 -27.26
CA GLN A 447 -3.48 16.35 -27.07
C GLN A 447 -3.09 17.18 -25.83
N PHE A 448 -3.94 18.12 -25.42
CA PHE A 448 -3.70 19.00 -24.28
C PHE A 448 -4.71 18.83 -23.14
N GLU A 449 -5.49 17.75 -23.18
CA GLU A 449 -6.64 17.54 -22.30
C GLU A 449 -6.28 17.72 -20.82
N TYR A 450 -5.16 17.12 -20.37
CA TYR A 450 -4.68 17.23 -19.00
C TYR A 450 -4.51 18.70 -18.52
N PHE A 451 -3.98 19.57 -19.37
CA PHE A 451 -3.82 20.99 -19.04
C PHE A 451 -5.15 21.74 -19.17
N LEU A 452 -5.97 21.41 -20.17
CA LEU A 452 -7.24 22.09 -20.42
C LEU A 452 -8.28 21.79 -19.33
N GLN A 453 -8.32 20.56 -18.81
CA GLN A 453 -9.16 20.16 -17.66
C GLN A 453 -8.85 20.97 -16.40
N ALA A 454 -7.68 21.61 -16.31
CA ALA A 454 -7.35 22.48 -15.19
C ALA A 454 -8.22 23.76 -15.16
N ILE A 455 -8.74 24.20 -16.31
CA ILE A 455 -9.56 25.41 -16.43
C ILE A 455 -10.98 25.13 -16.97
N VAL A 456 -11.19 24.04 -17.70
CA VAL A 456 -12.46 23.64 -18.32
C VAL A 456 -13.13 22.53 -17.50
N LYS A 457 -14.36 22.77 -17.05
CA LYS A 457 -15.21 21.80 -16.36
C LYS A 457 -15.96 20.89 -17.33
N SER A 458 -16.56 21.48 -18.36
CA SER A 458 -17.31 20.77 -19.38
C SER A 458 -17.19 21.50 -20.72
N ILE A 459 -17.38 20.74 -21.80
CA ILE A 459 -17.28 21.24 -23.16
C ILE A 459 -18.44 20.70 -24.00
N SER A 460 -19.08 21.57 -24.76
CA SER A 460 -20.00 21.20 -25.84
C SER A 460 -19.50 21.81 -27.15
N ASN A 461 -19.53 21.03 -28.23
CA ASN A 461 -19.04 21.48 -29.53
C ASN A 461 -19.93 21.00 -30.67
N ASP A 462 -20.33 21.97 -31.47
CA ASP A 462 -21.07 21.81 -32.72
C ASP A 462 -20.31 22.50 -33.86
N GLU A 463 -20.73 22.27 -35.09
CA GLU A 463 -20.13 22.92 -36.27
C GLU A 463 -20.20 24.44 -36.23
N LYS A 464 -21.15 25.02 -35.47
CA LYS A 464 -21.38 26.48 -35.39
C LYS A 464 -20.95 27.11 -34.07
N THR A 465 -20.75 26.30 -33.03
CA THR A 465 -20.56 26.78 -31.66
C THR A 465 -19.66 25.86 -30.87
N ILE A 466 -18.71 26.44 -30.13
CA ILE A 466 -17.96 25.75 -29.08
C ILE A 466 -18.24 26.46 -27.77
N GLU A 467 -18.76 25.75 -26.78
CA GLU A 467 -19.03 26.28 -25.45
C GLU A 467 -18.14 25.60 -24.41
N PHE A 468 -17.54 26.41 -23.55
CA PHE A 468 -16.74 25.96 -22.42
C PHE A 468 -17.41 26.41 -21.13
N GLU A 469 -17.69 25.46 -20.25
CA GLU A 469 -17.95 25.77 -18.84
C GLU A 469 -16.60 25.82 -18.12
N LEU A 470 -16.23 26.99 -17.61
CA LEU A 470 -14.98 27.18 -16.88
C LEU A 470 -15.19 26.87 -15.39
N HIS A 471 -14.14 26.38 -14.73
CA HIS A 471 -14.17 26.22 -13.28
C HIS A 471 -14.21 27.58 -12.56
N GLN A 472 -15.07 27.70 -11.52
CA GLN A 472 -15.10 28.85 -10.61
C GLN A 472 -13.75 29.07 -9.90
N GLU A 473 -13.11 27.97 -9.52
CA GLU A 473 -11.72 27.92 -9.09
C GLU A 473 -10.95 27.04 -10.07
N SER A 474 -10.11 27.63 -10.91
CA SER A 474 -9.21 26.85 -11.77
C SER A 474 -8.29 25.98 -10.89
N PHE A 475 -7.94 24.78 -11.36
CA PHE A 475 -7.04 23.85 -10.68
C PHE A 475 -5.60 24.01 -11.20
N LEU A 476 -4.60 23.64 -10.41
CA LEU A 476 -3.20 23.61 -10.88
C LEU A 476 -2.91 22.21 -11.43
N PRO A 477 -2.46 22.06 -12.69
CA PRO A 477 -1.90 20.79 -13.13
C PRO A 477 -0.65 20.51 -12.31
N TYR A 478 -0.51 19.30 -11.77
CA TYR A 478 0.62 18.94 -10.91
C TYR A 478 1.90 18.86 -11.74
N CYS A 479 2.68 19.93 -11.74
CA CYS A 479 4.03 19.96 -12.27
C CYS A 479 4.99 20.05 -11.10
N LYS A 480 5.70 18.97 -10.80
CA LYS A 480 6.70 18.95 -9.73
C LYS A 480 7.71 20.08 -10.01
N PRO A 481 7.97 21.02 -9.07
CA PRO A 481 9.11 21.89 -9.22
C PRO A 481 10.36 21.01 -9.22
N MET A 482 11.14 21.06 -10.29
CA MET A 482 12.50 20.53 -10.26
C MET A 482 13.21 21.19 -9.09
N SER A 483 13.51 20.41 -8.05
CA SER A 483 14.65 20.74 -7.21
C SER A 483 15.86 20.55 -8.10
N ILE A 484 16.44 21.65 -8.58
CA ILE A 484 17.81 21.65 -9.07
C ILE A 484 18.67 21.38 -7.84
N LYS A 485 18.81 20.11 -7.47
CA LYS A 485 19.85 19.69 -6.52
C LYS A 485 21.13 19.60 -7.35
N GLY A 486 22.01 20.59 -7.14
CA GLY A 486 23.45 20.47 -7.35
C GLY A 486 23.92 20.25 -8.79
N CYS A 487 23.84 21.29 -9.62
CA CYS A 487 24.99 21.56 -10.51
C CYS A 487 25.89 22.53 -9.74
N TYR A 488 26.80 21.99 -8.93
CA TYR A 488 28.01 22.73 -8.59
C TYR A 488 28.73 22.96 -9.93
N TYR A 489 28.63 24.18 -10.45
CA TYR A 489 29.61 24.66 -11.40
C TYR A 489 30.91 24.78 -10.61
N ASP A 490 31.82 23.84 -10.86
CA ASP A 490 33.19 23.89 -10.41
C ASP A 490 33.87 25.08 -11.08
N SER A 491 33.74 26.25 -10.46
CA SER A 491 34.43 27.47 -10.86
C SER A 491 35.83 27.49 -10.28
N LYS A 492 36.67 26.51 -10.65
CA LYS A 492 38.12 26.62 -10.44
C LYS A 492 38.90 26.11 -11.64
N ARG A 493 39.71 27.05 -12.16
CA ARG A 493 40.87 26.89 -13.05
C ARG A 493 40.58 26.63 -14.52
N ASN A 494 40.47 27.72 -15.27
CA ASN A 494 41.38 27.95 -16.39
C ASN A 494 42.02 29.33 -16.17
N ARG A 495 43.27 29.33 -15.71
CA ARG A 495 44.15 30.49 -15.85
C ARG A 495 44.62 30.50 -17.29
N PHE A 496 44.49 31.64 -17.93
CA PHE A 496 45.44 32.06 -18.94
C PHE A 496 46.81 32.17 -18.25
N ASP A 497 47.71 31.26 -18.62
CA ASP A 497 49.10 31.46 -19.03
C ASP A 497 49.64 30.13 -19.55
#